data_AF-E0PFU7-F1
#
_entry.id   AF-E0PFU7-F1
#
_cell.length_a   1.000
_cell.length_b   1.000
_cell.length_c   1.000
_cell.angle_alpha   90.00
_cell.angle_beta   90.00
_cell.angle_gamma   90.00
#
_symmetry.space_group_name_H-M   'P 1'
#
loop_
_entity.id
_entity.type
_entity.pdbx_description
1 polymer ?
#
loop_
_entity_poly.entity_id
_entity_poly.type
_entity_poly.pdbx_seq_one_letter_code
_entity_poly.pdbx_strand_id
1 'polypeptide(L)'
;MKTKKVVLMSIMLALLIISSKLIIPLPLLDFISIQIIIVYMLYPILGKYHSFLTLFIYLLLGIFGLPVFASGGGILYILRLSFGNYHLFKLK
;
A
#
# COMPACT_ATOMS: atom_id res chain seq x y z
N MET A 1 22.22 6.45 -6.35
CA MET A 1 21.73 5.11 -5.96
C MET A 1 22.51 4.06 -6.73
N LYS A 2 22.88 2.92 -6.12
CA LYS A 2 23.46 1.79 -6.85
C LYS A 2 22.34 1.00 -7.55
N THR A 3 22.59 0.50 -8.75
CA THR A 3 21.63 -0.26 -9.58
C THR A 3 20.93 -1.38 -8.81
N LYS A 4 21.67 -2.14 -7.99
CA LYS A 4 21.13 -3.19 -7.11
C LYS A 4 19.97 -2.71 -6.21
N LYS A 5 20.05 -1.48 -5.66
CA LYS A 5 19.01 -0.94 -4.78
C LYS A 5 17.75 -0.58 -5.54
N VAL A 6 17.91 -0.02 -6.75
CA VAL A 6 16.77 0.30 -7.62
C VAL A 6 16.03 -0.99 -7.97
N VAL A 7 16.75 -2.04 -8.37
CA VAL A 7 16.14 -3.35 -8.68
C VAL A 7 15.39 -3.92 -7.48
N LEU A 8 15.97 -3.87 -6.28
CA LEU A 8 15.32 -4.37 -5.07
C LEU A 8 14.05 -3.57 -4.72
N MET A 9 14.06 -2.25 -4.91
CA MET A 9 12.88 -1.40 -4.74
C MET A 9 11.78 -1.77 -5.75
N SER A 10 12.13 -1.99 -7.01
CA SER A 10 11.17 -2.37 -8.06
C SER A 10 10.50 -3.71 -7.75
N ILE A 11 11.27 -4.70 -7.29
CA ILE A 11 10.74 -6.02 -6.90
C ILE A 11 9.79 -5.88 -5.71
N MET A 12 10.18 -5.12 -4.68
CA MET A 12 9.34 -4.89 -3.51
C MET A 12 8.07 -4.12 -3.85
N LEU A 13 8.15 -3.13 -4.75
CA LEU A 13 7.00 -2.40 -5.27
C LEU A 13 6.04 -3.34 -6.02
N ALA A 14 6.54 -4.20 -6.90
CA ALA A 14 5.73 -5.17 -7.63
C ALA A 14 5.02 -6.13 -6.66
N LEU A 15 5.75 -6.63 -5.66
CA LEU A 15 5.20 -7.51 -4.62
C LEU A 15 4.11 -6.80 -3.82
N LEU A 16 4.33 -5.53 -3.43
CA LEU A 16 3.36 -4.70 -2.74
C LEU A 16 2.05 -4.56 -3.53
N ILE A 17 2.15 -4.32 -4.84
CA ILE A 17 0.99 -4.22 -5.75
C ILE A 17 0.23 -5.54 -5.82
N ILE A 18 0.93 -6.67 -6.00
CA ILE A 18 0.29 -8.00 -6.08
C ILE A 18 -0.40 -8.34 -4.75
N SER A 19 0.27 -8.11 -3.62
CA SER A 19 -0.28 -8.38 -2.29
C SER A 19 -1.45 -7.47 -1.92
N SER A 20 -1.59 -6.29 -2.54
CA SER A 20 -2.77 -5.43 -2.37
C SER A 20 -4.05 -6.09 -2.88
N LYS A 21 -3.96 -6.93 -3.92
CA LYS A 21 -5.11 -7.58 -4.56
C LYS A 21 -5.55 -8.83 -3.82
N LEU A 22 -4.70 -9.37 -2.97
CA LEU A 22 -5.02 -10.49 -2.09
C LEU A 22 -5.74 -9.95 -0.86
N ILE A 23 -7.07 -9.87 -0.97
CA ILE A 23 -7.97 -9.36 0.06
C ILE A 23 -8.75 -10.49 0.73
N ILE A 24 -8.88 -10.40 2.05
CA ILE A 24 -9.76 -11.24 2.85
C ILE A 24 -10.89 -10.32 3.37
N PRO A 25 -12.15 -10.54 2.97
CA PRO A 25 -13.27 -9.73 3.44
C PRO A 25 -13.50 -10.01 4.93
N LEU A 26 -13.72 -8.96 5.71
CA LEU A 26 -13.99 -9.05 7.15
C LEU A 26 -15.46 -8.65 7.44
N PRO A 27 -16.08 -9.19 8.50
CA PRO A 27 -17.48 -8.88 8.81
C PRO A 27 -17.71 -7.44 9.33
N LEU A 28 -16.68 -6.80 9.90
CA LEU A 28 -16.76 -5.47 10.54
C LEU A 28 -15.85 -4.41 9.90
N LEU A 29 -14.89 -4.84 9.07
CA LEU A 29 -13.96 -3.98 8.33
C LEU A 29 -14.11 -4.31 6.84
N ASP A 30 -13.96 -3.33 5.95
CA ASP A 30 -14.14 -3.55 4.50
C ASP A 30 -13.37 -4.79 3.99
N PHE A 31 -12.06 -4.82 4.24
CA PHE A 31 -11.18 -5.92 3.88
C PHE A 31 -9.82 -5.75 4.57
N ILE A 32 -9.08 -6.85 4.75
CA ILE A 32 -7.66 -6.80 5.06
C ILE A 32 -6.87 -7.39 3.88
N SER A 33 -5.79 -6.71 3.48
CA SER A 33 -4.94 -7.17 2.38
C SER A 33 -3.61 -7.71 2.91
N ILE A 34 -3.05 -8.69 2.19
CA ILE A 34 -1.72 -9.25 2.48
C ILE A 34 -0.63 -8.18 2.32
N GLN A 35 -0.92 -7.08 1.61
CA GLN A 35 -0.03 -5.93 1.45
C GLN A 35 0.61 -5.45 2.76
N ILE A 36 -0.11 -5.52 3.88
CA ILE A 36 0.39 -5.06 5.18
C ILE A 36 1.69 -5.78 5.57
N ILE A 37 1.79 -7.08 5.29
CA ILE A 37 3.01 -7.87 5.57
C ILE A 37 4.18 -7.32 4.75
N ILE A 38 3.96 -7.03 3.47
CA ILE A 38 4.99 -6.48 2.59
C ILE A 38 5.42 -5.09 3.05
N VAL A 39 4.49 -4.24 3.50
CA VAL A 39 4.82 -2.92 4.03
C VAL A 39 5.77 -3.03 5.24
N TYR A 40 5.50 -3.95 6.17
CA TYR A 40 6.39 -4.19 7.31
C TYR A 40 7.75 -4.78 6.90
N MET A 41 7.81 -5.56 5.82
CA MET A 41 9.06 -6.11 5.28
C MET A 41 9.93 -5.08 4.53
N LEU A 42 9.37 -3.97 4.04
CA LEU A 42 10.14 -2.95 3.31
C LEU A 42 11.29 -2.39 4.16
N TYR A 43 11.01 -1.98 5.40
CA TYR A 43 12.00 -1.34 6.27
C TYR A 43 13.27 -2.18 6.52
N PRO A 44 13.18 -3.45 6.96
CA PRO A 44 14.37 -4.27 7.21
C PRO A 44 15.15 -4.60 5.92
N ILE A 45 14.50 -4.65 4.75
CA ILE A 45 15.15 -5.04 3.48
C ILE A 45 15.81 -3.85 2.78
N LEU A 46 15.13 -2.70 2.72
CA LEU A 46 15.53 -1.53 1.94
C LEU A 46 16.10 -0.39 2.81
N GLY A 47 15.82 -0.41 4.11
CA GLY A 47 16.14 0.66 5.06
C GLY A 47 15.19 1.86 4.94
N LYS A 48 15.30 2.79 5.90
CA LYS A 48 14.39 3.95 6.07
C LYS A 48 14.09 4.72 4.77
N TYR A 49 15.14 5.22 4.10
CA TYR A 49 14.99 6.10 2.95
C TYR A 49 14.39 5.41 1.72
N HIS A 50 14.84 4.20 1.40
CA HIS A 50 14.41 3.50 0.18
C HIS A 50 13.01 2.90 0.36
N SER A 51 12.66 2.50 1.59
CA SER A 51 11.30 2.06 1.92
C SER A 51 10.30 3.21 1.79
N PHE A 52 10.64 4.38 2.34
CA PHE A 52 9.83 5.59 2.18
C PHE A 52 9.63 5.93 0.71
N LEU A 53 10.70 5.94 -0.08
CA LEU A 53 10.61 6.23 -1.52
C LEU A 53 9.75 5.18 -2.26
N THR A 54 9.86 3.90 -1.90
CA THR A 54 9.04 2.82 -2.51
C THR A 54 7.54 3.01 -2.19
N LEU A 55 7.20 3.30 -0.94
CA LEU A 55 5.83 3.60 -0.52
C LEU A 55 5.29 4.88 -1.16
N PHE A 56 6.13 5.91 -1.28
CA PHE A 56 5.77 7.15 -1.92
C PHE A 56 5.45 6.95 -3.41
N ILE A 57 6.29 6.19 -4.13
CA ILE A 57 6.02 5.81 -5.52
C ILE A 57 4.73 5.00 -5.63
N TYR A 58 4.52 4.03 -4.74
CA TYR A 58 3.28 3.25 -4.70
C TYR A 58 2.02 4.13 -4.56
N LEU A 59 2.07 5.11 -3.64
CA LEU A 59 1.00 6.07 -3.45
C LEU A 59 0.79 6.94 -4.70
N LEU A 60 1.86 7.49 -5.29
CA LEU A 60 1.77 8.27 -6.52
C LEU A 60 1.09 7.47 -7.64
N LEU A 61 1.51 6.23 -7.88
CA LEU A 61 0.91 5.37 -8.91
C LEU A 61 -0.60 5.22 -8.69
N GLY A 62 -1.02 4.96 -7.46
CA GLY A 62 -2.44 4.83 -7.13
C GLY A 62 -3.22 6.13 -7.27
N ILE A 63 -2.61 7.27 -6.90
CA ILE A 63 -3.22 8.60 -7.06
C ILE A 63 -3.39 8.96 -8.54
N PHE A 64 -2.43 8.60 -9.40
CA PHE A 64 -2.51 8.77 -10.86
C PHE A 64 -3.56 7.88 -11.54
N GLY A 65 -4.30 7.05 -10.79
CA GLY A 65 -5.38 6.24 -11.34
C GLY A 65 -4.99 4.83 -11.74
N LEU A 66 -3.73 4.43 -11.54
CA LEU A 66 -3.36 3.04 -11.75
C LEU A 66 -4.06 2.18 -10.69
N PRO A 67 -4.64 1.02 -11.06
CA PRO A 67 -5.38 0.17 -10.14
C PRO A 67 -4.42 -0.64 -9.25
N VAL A 68 -3.55 0.03 -8.49
CA VAL A 68 -2.53 -0.60 -7.64
C VAL A 68 -3.00 -0.87 -6.22
N PHE A 69 -4.10 -0.26 -5.77
CA PHE A 69 -4.65 -0.50 -4.42
C PHE A 69 -5.69 -1.63 -4.43
N ALA A 70 -5.98 -2.18 -3.25
CA ALA A 70 -6.89 -3.29 -3.04
C ALA A 70 -8.26 -3.15 -3.74
N SER A 71 -8.91 -1.99 -3.61
CA SER A 71 -10.24 -1.74 -4.21
C SER A 71 -10.20 -0.91 -5.50
N GLY A 72 -9.02 -0.74 -6.14
CA GLY A 72 -8.86 0.04 -7.38
C GLY A 72 -7.74 1.07 -7.33
N GLY A 73 -7.97 2.25 -7.92
CA GLY A 73 -7.04 3.38 -7.98
C GLY A 73 -7.77 4.70 -8.23
N GLY A 74 -7.06 5.81 -8.18
CA GLY A 74 -7.56 7.16 -8.48
C GLY A 74 -7.62 8.08 -7.26
N ILE A 75 -7.74 9.39 -7.50
CA ILE A 75 -7.80 10.42 -6.44
C ILE A 75 -8.99 10.18 -5.48
N LEU A 76 -10.09 9.63 -6.00
CA LEU A 76 -11.29 9.24 -5.25
C LEU A 76 -11.00 8.13 -4.23
N TYR A 77 -9.91 7.40 -4.37
CA TYR A 77 -9.48 6.39 -3.42
C TYR A 77 -9.00 7.00 -2.10
N ILE A 78 -8.44 8.21 -2.12
CA ILE A 78 -8.08 8.96 -0.90
C ILE A 78 -9.34 9.29 -0.08
N LEU A 79 -10.49 9.44 -0.75
CA LEU A 79 -11.77 9.75 -0.13
C LEU A 79 -12.53 8.50 0.37
N ARG A 80 -12.03 7.28 0.08
CA ARG A 80 -12.61 6.05 0.64
C ARG A 80 -12.26 5.93 2.12
N LEU A 81 -13.26 5.55 2.92
CA LEU A 81 -13.16 5.39 4.39
C LEU A 81 -11.98 4.53 4.86
N SER A 82 -11.48 3.60 4.05
CA SER A 82 -10.35 2.73 4.42
C SER A 82 -9.00 3.48 4.53
N PHE A 83 -8.88 4.71 4.02
CA PHE A 83 -7.64 5.52 4.10
C PHE A 83 -7.42 6.18 5.48
N GLY A 84 -8.43 6.17 6.35
CA GLY A 84 -8.35 6.73 7.70
C GLY A 84 -9.65 6.46 8.44
N ASN A 85 -9.64 5.50 9.36
CA ASN A 85 -10.80 5.11 10.15
C ASN A 85 -11.37 6.30 10.95
N TYR A 86 -12.35 7.02 10.41
CA TYR A 86 -13.14 8.00 11.15
C TYR A 86 -14.35 7.36 11.86
N HIS A 87 -14.71 6.11 11.54
CA HIS A 87 -15.85 5.42 12.15
C HIS A 87 -15.58 4.85 13.55
N LEU A 88 -14.31 4.70 13.96
CA LEU A 88 -13.94 4.30 15.33
C LEU A 88 -14.15 5.42 16.37
N PHE A 89 -14.53 6.63 15.94
CA PHE A 89 -14.86 7.76 16.83
C PHE A 89 -16.37 8.01 16.99
N LYS A 90 -17.23 7.24 16.32
CA LYS A 90 -18.69 7.40 16.37
C LYS A 90 -19.44 6.36 17.22
N LEU A 91 -18.71 5.52 17.97
CA LEU A 91 -19.27 4.64 18.99
C LEU A 91 -19.22 5.28 20.39
N LYS A 92 -19.52 6.57 20.48
CA LYS A 92 -19.81 7.24 21.75
C LYS A 92 -21.11 8.01 21.65
#